data_AF-A0A523HIF8-F1
#
_entry.id   AF-A0A523HIF8-F1
#
_cell.length_a   1.000
_cell.length_b   1.000
_cell.length_c   1.000
_cell.angle_alpha   90.00
_cell.angle_beta   90.00
_cell.angle_gamma   90.00
#
_symmetry.space_group_name_H-M   'P 1'
#
loop_
_entity.id
_entity.type
_entity.pdbx_description
1 polymer ?
#
loop_
_entity_poly.entity_id
_entity_poly.type
_entity_poly.pdbx_seq_one_letter_code
_entity_poly.pdbx_strand_id
1 'polypeptide(L)'
;MKNRRNFYRVLQVQPDAPVAVIRASYKTLMLELKQHPDLGGDLWNAQVLNEAYALLSNSEKRREYDRKLFEQYTKKPFPDPFSGQSPLISIFCPFCKRPMARQPNPDDSCPSCRSPLQTFVQDPVQACRRIIPRIKRSGKFRYYTTWPQKGREAELVDLSREGMRFKCEEKLRVGMLVKISSSYLKGVAKIKNVHKIYFQNRTVYSVGAEFVSVTFKEPKGGFYSATA
;
A
#
# COMPACT_ATOMS: atom_id res chain seq x y z
N MET A 1 47.61 8.65 14.74
CA MET A 1 46.28 8.89 15.38
C MET A 1 45.23 9.03 14.28
N LYS A 2 44.16 8.23 14.26
CA LYS A 2 43.13 8.34 13.20
C LYS A 2 42.25 9.57 13.48
N ASN A 3 42.23 10.53 12.56
CA ASN A 3 41.35 11.69 12.66
C ASN A 3 39.88 11.22 12.63
N ARG A 4 39.10 11.61 13.64
CA ARG A 4 37.66 11.28 13.76
C ARG A 4 36.75 12.28 13.05
N ARG A 5 37.30 13.35 12.46
CA ARG A 5 36.54 14.37 11.74
C ARG A 5 36.14 13.87 10.35
N ASN A 6 34.94 14.23 9.92
CA ASN A 6 34.47 13.97 8.57
C ASN A 6 35.26 14.82 7.56
N PHE A 7 35.82 14.21 6.51
CA PHE A 7 36.66 14.89 5.52
C PHE A 7 35.91 15.96 4.72
N TYR A 8 34.59 15.83 4.55
CA TYR A 8 33.76 16.89 3.97
C TYR A 8 33.76 18.14 4.86
N ARG A 9 33.70 17.96 6.18
CA ARG A 9 33.77 19.08 7.15
C ARG A 9 35.18 19.68 7.22
N VAL A 10 36.21 18.85 7.12
CA VAL A 10 37.61 19.30 7.08
C VAL A 10 37.84 20.24 5.90
N LEU A 11 37.31 19.90 4.72
CA LEU A 11 37.39 20.75 3.53
C LEU A 11 36.25 21.77 3.42
N GLN A 12 35.39 21.94 4.44
CA GLN A 12 34.28 22.90 4.43
C GLN A 12 33.36 22.78 3.20
N VAL A 13 33.10 21.55 2.74
CA VAL A 13 32.25 21.24 1.58
C VAL A 13 31.13 20.27 1.94
N GLN A 14 30.08 20.27 1.13
CA GLN A 14 28.99 19.31 1.26
C GLN A 14 29.30 17.97 0.57
N PRO A 15 28.68 16.85 1.00
CA PRO A 15 28.88 15.53 0.38
C PRO A 15 28.48 15.43 -1.09
N ASP A 16 27.66 16.34 -1.61
CA ASP A 16 27.25 16.45 -3.01
C ASP A 16 28.17 17.37 -3.84
N ALA A 17 29.15 18.02 -3.21
CA ALA A 17 30.02 18.98 -3.89
C ALA A 17 30.80 18.34 -5.05
N PRO A 18 30.86 18.99 -6.23
CA PRO A 18 31.64 18.49 -7.35
C PRO A 18 33.15 18.63 -7.07
N VAL A 19 33.97 17.85 -7.78
CA VAL A 19 35.44 17.81 -7.57
C VAL A 19 36.10 19.19 -7.75
N ALA A 20 35.56 20.03 -8.64
CA ALA A 20 36.04 21.40 -8.82
C ALA A 20 35.91 22.25 -7.54
N VAL A 21 34.81 22.11 -6.81
CA VAL A 21 34.55 22.83 -5.55
C VAL A 21 35.46 22.30 -4.43
N ILE A 22 35.69 20.99 -4.40
CA ILE A 22 36.64 20.36 -3.46
C ILE A 22 38.06 20.90 -3.67
N ARG A 23 38.51 21.04 -4.92
CA ARG A 23 39.82 21.59 -5.27
C ARG A 23 39.93 23.08 -4.92
N ALA A 24 38.89 23.86 -5.22
CA ALA A 24 38.86 25.28 -4.88
C ALA A 24 38.95 25.48 -3.36
N SER A 25 38.14 24.75 -2.58
CA SER A 25 38.15 24.85 -1.12
C SER A 25 39.50 24.49 -0.52
N TYR A 26 40.13 23.40 -0.97
CA TYR A 26 41.47 23.02 -0.53
C TYR A 26 42.51 24.12 -0.79
N LYS A 27 42.48 24.75 -1.98
CA LYS A 27 43.39 25.83 -2.34
C LYS A 27 43.21 27.05 -1.44
N THR A 28 41.97 27.47 -1.20
CA THR A 28 41.63 28.58 -0.29
C THR A 28 42.09 28.28 1.14
N LEU A 29 41.85 27.07 1.66
CA LEU A 29 42.28 26.67 3.00
C LEU A 29 43.79 26.69 3.16
N MET A 30 44.55 26.19 2.18
CA MET A 30 46.01 26.13 2.26
C MET A 30 46.70 27.48 2.06
N LEU A 31 46.26 28.27 1.07
CA LEU A 31 46.96 29.48 0.62
C LEU A 31 46.37 30.75 1.23
N GLU A 32 45.06 30.95 1.09
CA GLU A 32 44.40 32.20 1.47
C GLU A 32 44.21 32.29 2.99
N LEU A 33 43.89 31.16 3.62
CA LEU A 33 43.73 31.03 5.08
C LEU A 33 45.02 30.61 5.80
N LYS A 34 46.15 30.58 5.08
CA LYS A 34 47.51 30.34 5.59
C LYS A 34 47.65 29.11 6.50
N GLN A 35 46.89 28.04 6.25
CA GLN A 35 47.00 26.79 7.02
C GLN A 35 48.25 25.97 6.67
N HIS A 36 49.05 26.42 5.69
CA HIS A 36 50.32 25.79 5.34
C HIS A 36 51.38 26.01 6.45
N PRO A 37 52.21 25.00 6.77
CA PRO A 37 53.27 25.15 7.79
C PRO A 37 54.23 26.30 7.50
N ASP A 38 54.58 26.51 6.23
CA ASP A 38 55.48 27.59 5.81
C ASP A 38 54.86 29.00 5.93
N LEU A 39 53.53 29.10 6.10
CA LEU A 39 52.79 30.36 6.22
C LEU A 39 52.30 30.62 7.66
N GLY A 40 52.78 29.83 8.63
CA GLY A 40 52.43 29.95 10.05
C GLY A 40 51.25 29.07 10.49
N GLY A 41 50.85 28.09 9.69
CA GLY A 41 49.81 27.12 10.02
C GLY A 41 50.33 25.89 10.78
N ASP A 42 49.42 25.17 11.44
CA ASP A 42 49.77 23.93 12.13
C ASP A 42 50.08 22.80 11.13
N LEU A 43 51.27 22.20 11.25
CA LEU A 43 51.69 21.03 10.47
C LEU A 43 50.63 19.91 10.45
N TRP A 44 49.97 19.69 11.58
CA TRP A 44 48.94 18.67 11.73
C TRP A 44 47.66 18.98 10.95
N ASN A 45 47.23 20.25 10.93
CA ASN A 45 46.04 20.67 10.17
C ASN A 45 46.31 20.60 8.66
N ALA A 46 47.50 20.99 8.21
CA ALA A 46 47.92 20.87 6.82
C ALA A 46 47.91 19.40 6.34
N GLN A 47 48.43 18.49 7.16
CA GLN A 47 48.40 17.05 6.85
C GLN A 47 46.97 16.52 6.71
N VAL A 48 46.08 16.89 7.63
CA VAL A 48 44.67 16.51 7.60
C VAL A 48 43.95 17.04 6.36
N LEU A 49 44.25 18.27 5.93
CA LEU A 49 43.71 18.86 4.69
C LEU A 49 44.21 18.11 3.44
N ASN A 50 45.49 17.74 3.40
CA ASN A 50 46.08 16.95 2.32
C ASN A 50 45.42 15.57 2.19
N GLU A 51 45.24 14.88 3.32
CA GLU A 51 44.57 13.59 3.38
C GLU A 51 43.11 13.68 2.91
N ALA A 52 42.37 14.68 3.38
CA ALA A 52 40.99 14.91 2.98
C ALA A 52 40.87 15.18 1.47
N TYR A 53 41.75 16.01 0.92
CA TYR A 53 41.76 16.31 -0.52
C TYR A 53 42.14 15.10 -1.36
N ALA A 54 43.18 14.35 -0.97
CA ALA A 54 43.63 13.15 -1.70
C ALA A 54 42.55 12.05 -1.76
N LEU A 55 41.70 11.98 -0.73
CA LEU A 55 40.59 11.02 -0.68
C LEU A 55 39.36 11.53 -1.44
N LEU A 56 38.94 12.79 -1.25
CA LEU A 56 37.70 13.33 -1.83
C LEU A 56 37.83 13.73 -3.31
N SER A 57 39.04 13.99 -3.80
CA SER A 57 39.29 14.31 -5.21
C SER A 57 39.26 13.08 -6.14
N ASN A 58 39.48 11.88 -5.62
CA ASN A 58 39.42 10.63 -6.37
C ASN A 58 38.01 10.00 -6.22
N SER A 59 37.34 9.74 -7.35
CA SER A 59 35.96 9.24 -7.38
C SER A 59 35.79 7.88 -6.70
N GLU A 60 36.73 6.95 -6.88
CA GLU A 60 36.64 5.61 -6.29
C GLU A 60 36.85 5.67 -4.78
N LYS A 61 37.86 6.40 -4.32
CA LYS A 61 38.14 6.57 -2.89
C LYS A 61 37.01 7.31 -2.17
N ARG A 62 36.45 8.34 -2.81
CA ARG A 62 35.27 9.07 -2.32
C ARG A 62 34.07 8.13 -2.17
N ARG A 63 33.80 7.29 -3.17
CA ARG A 63 32.69 6.32 -3.12
C ARG A 63 32.85 5.32 -1.96
N GLU A 64 34.05 4.80 -1.75
CA GLU A 64 34.31 3.89 -0.62
C GLU A 64 34.16 4.57 0.73
N TYR A 65 34.57 5.84 0.82
CA TYR A 65 34.40 6.65 2.01
C TYR A 65 32.93 6.95 2.30
N ASP A 66 32.16 7.30 1.28
CA ASP A 66 30.72 7.53 1.38
C ASP A 66 29.98 6.26 1.80
N ARG A 67 30.38 5.09 1.30
CA ARG A 67 29.84 3.79 1.76
C ARG A 67 30.09 3.58 3.25
N LYS A 68 31.31 3.81 3.72
CA LYS A 68 31.66 3.68 5.15
C LYS A 68 30.89 4.69 6.02
N LEU A 69 30.73 5.92 5.53
CA LEU A 69 29.92 6.95 6.20
C LEU A 69 28.47 6.52 6.28
N PHE A 70 27.91 6.01 5.18
CA PHE A 70 26.55 5.50 5.15
C PHE A 70 26.37 4.40 6.19
N GLU A 71 27.21 3.37 6.21
CA GLU A 71 27.13 2.29 7.21
C GLU A 71 27.25 2.79 8.68
N GLN A 72 28.06 3.81 8.93
CA GLN A 72 28.25 4.38 10.27
C GLN A 72 27.08 5.25 10.72
N TYR A 73 26.51 6.05 9.83
CA TYR A 73 25.45 7.01 10.14
C TYR A 73 24.04 6.52 9.83
N THR A 74 23.88 5.48 9.01
CA THR A 74 22.64 4.73 8.97
C THR A 74 22.48 4.13 10.35
N LYS A 75 21.56 4.72 11.12
CA LYS A 75 21.07 4.12 12.34
C LYS A 75 20.64 2.71 11.95
N LYS A 76 21.39 1.70 12.40
CA LYS A 76 20.88 0.33 12.38
C LYS A 76 19.49 0.43 13.02
N PRO A 77 18.43 -0.10 12.37
CA PRO A 77 17.13 -0.10 13.02
C PRO A 77 17.35 -0.66 14.41
N PHE A 78 16.93 0.09 15.44
CA PHE A 78 16.92 -0.47 16.77
C PHE A 78 16.21 -1.82 16.66
N PRO A 79 16.79 -2.92 17.16
CA PRO A 79 16.07 -4.17 17.23
C PRO A 79 14.83 -3.88 18.06
N ASP A 80 13.69 -3.77 17.38
CA ASP A 80 12.44 -3.39 18.00
C ASP A 80 12.11 -4.49 19.01
N PRO A 81 12.13 -4.22 20.33
CA PRO A 81 11.74 -5.19 21.35
C PRO A 81 10.29 -5.67 21.12
N PHE A 82 9.53 -4.92 20.33
CA PHE A 82 8.14 -5.14 19.97
C PHE A 82 7.95 -5.65 18.54
N SER A 83 9.01 -6.12 17.88
CA SER A 83 8.92 -6.83 16.58
C SER A 83 8.03 -8.09 16.62
N GLY A 84 7.63 -8.55 17.82
CA GLY A 84 6.62 -9.59 18.05
C GLY A 84 5.25 -9.08 18.54
N GLN A 85 5.02 -7.77 18.68
CA GLN A 85 3.70 -7.26 19.06
C GLN A 85 2.78 -7.29 17.85
N SER A 86 1.88 -8.27 17.84
CA SER A 86 0.73 -8.27 16.94
C SER A 86 -0.09 -6.99 17.18
N PRO A 87 -0.59 -6.32 16.12
CA PRO A 87 -1.42 -5.15 16.28
C PRO A 87 -2.58 -5.45 17.24
N LEU A 88 -2.84 -4.55 18.20
CA LEU A 88 -3.93 -4.68 19.18
C LEU A 88 -5.30 -4.93 18.53
N ILE A 89 -5.47 -4.49 17.28
CA ILE A 89 -6.66 -4.71 16.47
C ILE A 89 -6.24 -5.28 15.12
N SER A 90 -6.53 -6.55 14.90
CA SER A 90 -6.33 -7.25 13.62
C SER A 90 -7.61 -7.33 12.78
N ILE A 91 -8.75 -6.93 13.34
CA ILE A 91 -10.07 -7.16 12.76
C ILE A 91 -10.68 -5.83 12.32
N PHE A 92 -10.92 -5.69 11.02
CA PHE A 92 -11.49 -4.50 10.42
C PHE A 92 -12.70 -4.84 9.57
N CYS A 93 -13.64 -3.90 9.47
CA CYS A 93 -14.72 -4.02 8.50
C CYS A 93 -14.16 -4.11 7.07
N PRO A 94 -14.57 -5.09 6.25
CA PRO A 94 -14.02 -5.27 4.91
C PRO A 94 -14.26 -4.05 4.01
N PHE A 95 -15.34 -3.31 4.22
CA PHE A 95 -15.72 -2.15 3.41
C PHE A 95 -15.19 -0.82 3.96
N CYS A 96 -15.68 -0.35 5.12
CA CYS A 96 -15.32 0.97 5.64
C CYS A 96 -14.04 1.00 6.50
N LYS A 97 -13.38 -0.14 6.68
CA LYS A 97 -12.14 -0.28 7.47
C LYS A 97 -12.25 0.18 8.93
N ARG A 98 -13.47 0.30 9.46
CA ARG A 98 -13.68 0.56 10.90
C ARG A 98 -13.09 -0.60 11.73
N PRO A 99 -12.28 -0.32 12.76
CA PRO A 99 -11.77 -1.35 13.67
C PRO A 99 -12.90 -2.01 14.46
N MET A 100 -12.79 -3.33 14.65
CA MET A 100 -13.74 -4.13 15.42
C MET A 100 -13.12 -4.56 16.75
N ALA A 101 -13.92 -4.47 17.82
CA ALA A 101 -13.47 -4.84 19.17
C ALA A 101 -13.42 -6.36 19.39
N ARG A 102 -14.21 -7.12 18.61
CA ARG A 102 -14.29 -8.59 18.68
C ARG A 102 -14.46 -9.18 17.27
N GLN A 103 -14.28 -10.49 17.15
CA GLN A 103 -14.68 -11.22 15.95
C GLN A 103 -16.20 -11.11 15.75
N PRO A 104 -16.66 -10.79 14.53
CA PRO A 104 -18.08 -10.67 14.21
C PRO A 104 -18.74 -12.03 14.07
N ASN A 105 -20.00 -12.14 14.55
CA ASN A 105 -20.85 -13.31 14.30
C ASN A 105 -21.39 -13.29 12.85
N PRO A 106 -21.92 -14.43 12.35
CA PRO A 106 -22.48 -14.53 11.00
C PRO A 106 -23.50 -13.45 10.61
N ASP A 107 -24.34 -13.05 11.56
CA ASP A 107 -25.41 -12.08 11.35
C ASP A 107 -24.99 -10.63 11.68
N ASP A 108 -23.75 -10.43 12.15
CA ASP A 108 -23.28 -9.11 12.55
C ASP A 108 -23.03 -8.20 11.34
N SER A 109 -23.57 -6.99 11.44
CA SER A 109 -23.37 -5.92 10.46
C SER A 109 -22.54 -4.79 11.07
N CYS A 110 -21.70 -4.15 10.26
CA CYS A 110 -20.86 -3.04 10.71
C CYS A 110 -21.71 -1.91 11.30
N PRO A 111 -21.43 -1.39 12.50
CA PRO A 111 -22.22 -0.31 13.10
C PRO A 111 -22.11 1.02 12.33
N SER A 112 -21.03 1.24 11.57
CA SER A 112 -20.86 2.45 10.76
C SER A 112 -21.50 2.35 9.38
N CYS A 113 -21.15 1.30 8.62
CA CYS A 113 -21.57 1.18 7.23
C CYS A 113 -22.68 0.13 7.00
N ARG A 114 -23.11 -0.60 8.03
CA ARG A 114 -24.11 -1.68 7.97
C ARG A 114 -23.81 -2.77 6.93
N SER A 115 -22.53 -2.93 6.57
CA SER A 115 -22.09 -4.03 5.70
C SER A 115 -21.94 -5.30 6.53
N PRO A 116 -22.31 -6.48 6.00
CA PRO A 116 -22.11 -7.74 6.72
C PRO A 116 -20.62 -7.99 6.97
N LEU A 117 -20.31 -8.49 8.16
CA LEU A 117 -18.94 -8.59 8.65
C LEU A 117 -18.31 -9.98 8.49
N GLN A 118 -19.11 -11.04 8.38
CA GLN A 118 -18.56 -12.39 8.17
C GLN A 118 -18.06 -12.52 6.73
N THR A 119 -16.76 -12.83 6.62
CA THR A 119 -16.14 -13.22 5.36
C THR A 119 -16.42 -14.70 5.16
N PHE A 120 -16.79 -15.14 3.96
CA PHE A 120 -16.87 -16.58 3.68
C PHE A 120 -15.50 -17.18 3.98
N VAL A 121 -15.41 -18.01 5.03
CA VAL A 121 -14.26 -18.90 5.18
C VAL A 121 -14.37 -19.85 4.00
N GLN A 122 -13.52 -19.65 3.00
CA GLN A 122 -13.34 -20.63 1.95
C GLN A 122 -12.77 -21.87 2.64
N ASP A 123 -13.60 -22.87 2.89
CA ASP A 123 -13.10 -24.20 3.20
C ASP A 123 -12.24 -24.65 2.01
N PRO A 124 -10.93 -24.93 2.19
CA PRO A 124 -10.03 -25.27 1.08
C PRO A 124 -10.36 -26.62 0.42
N VAL A 125 -11.41 -27.32 0.88
CA VAL A 125 -11.80 -28.66 0.43
C VAL A 125 -12.73 -28.66 -0.80
N GLN A 126 -13.26 -27.51 -1.25
CA GLN A 126 -14.17 -27.46 -2.41
C GLN A 126 -13.60 -26.68 -3.60
N ALA A 127 -12.40 -27.06 -4.03
CA ALA A 127 -11.85 -26.73 -5.34
C ALA A 127 -12.48 -27.58 -6.49
N CYS A 128 -13.78 -27.88 -6.43
CA CYS A 128 -14.51 -28.55 -7.50
C CYS A 128 -15.71 -27.73 -7.96
N ARG A 129 -15.42 -26.88 -8.95
CA ARG A 129 -16.21 -26.58 -10.15
C ARG A 129 -17.73 -26.32 -9.96
N ARG A 130 -18.13 -25.09 -10.25
CA ARG A 130 -19.38 -24.66 -10.95
C ARG A 130 -20.51 -25.71 -11.05
N ILE A 131 -21.17 -26.05 -9.95
CA ILE A 131 -22.48 -26.75 -9.97
C ILE A 131 -23.44 -26.06 -8.99
N ILE A 132 -23.60 -24.74 -9.14
CA ILE A 132 -24.74 -24.04 -8.55
C ILE A 132 -25.33 -23.15 -9.65
N PRO A 133 -26.59 -23.37 -10.06
CA PRO A 133 -27.22 -22.62 -11.14
C PRO A 133 -27.26 -21.14 -10.78
N ARG A 134 -26.77 -20.30 -11.69
CA ARG A 134 -26.91 -18.85 -11.57
C ARG A 134 -28.38 -18.50 -11.79
N ILE A 135 -29.03 -18.00 -10.76
CA ILE A 135 -30.44 -17.61 -10.86
C ILE A 135 -30.48 -16.32 -11.69
N LYS A 136 -31.18 -16.34 -12.82
CA LYS A 136 -31.50 -15.15 -13.62
C LYS A 136 -32.56 -14.33 -12.87
N ARG A 137 -32.17 -13.65 -11.79
CA ARG A 137 -32.98 -12.60 -11.17
C ARG A 137 -32.56 -11.27 -11.79
N SER A 138 -33.39 -10.72 -12.67
CA SER A 138 -33.27 -9.33 -13.11
C SER A 138 -33.84 -8.43 -12.01
N GLY A 139 -33.00 -7.57 -11.45
CA GLY A 139 -33.41 -6.67 -10.38
C GLY A 139 -32.49 -5.47 -10.30
N LYS A 140 -33.06 -4.29 -10.01
CA LYS A 140 -32.28 -3.10 -9.69
C LYS A 140 -31.80 -3.19 -8.25
N PHE A 141 -30.56 -2.82 -8.02
CA PHE A 141 -29.99 -2.72 -6.68
C PHE A 141 -29.10 -1.47 -6.57
N ARG A 142 -28.71 -1.13 -5.35
CA ARG A 142 -27.80 -0.01 -5.09
C ARG A 142 -26.42 -0.50 -4.70
N TYR A 143 -25.39 0.04 -5.33
CA TYR A 143 -24.00 -0.15 -4.93
C TYR A 143 -23.36 1.15 -4.43
N TYR A 144 -22.32 1.00 -3.62
CA TYR A 144 -21.58 2.10 -3.02
C TYR A 144 -20.09 1.80 -3.15
N THR A 145 -19.31 2.74 -3.68
CA THR A 145 -17.84 2.64 -3.78
C THR A 145 -17.15 3.23 -2.55
N THR A 146 -17.82 4.14 -1.84
CA THR A 146 -17.37 4.73 -0.58
C THR A 146 -18.56 4.84 0.39
N TRP A 147 -18.27 5.09 1.67
CA TRP A 147 -19.31 5.36 2.67
C TRP A 147 -18.94 6.61 3.49
N PRO A 148 -19.87 7.56 3.68
CA PRO A 148 -21.23 7.62 3.13
C PRO A 148 -21.24 8.13 1.67
N GLN A 149 -22.10 7.56 0.82
CA GLN A 149 -22.29 7.98 -0.57
C GLN A 149 -23.76 7.79 -0.96
N LYS A 150 -24.29 8.60 -1.88
CA LYS A 150 -25.58 8.31 -2.54
C LYS A 150 -25.44 7.01 -3.35
N GLY A 151 -26.27 6.01 -3.03
CA GLY A 151 -26.21 4.72 -3.70
C GLY A 151 -26.46 4.84 -5.19
N ARG A 152 -25.59 4.21 -5.99
CA ARG A 152 -25.69 4.18 -7.45
C ARG A 152 -26.50 2.98 -7.89
N GLU A 153 -27.37 3.16 -8.88
CA GLU A 153 -28.21 2.07 -9.38
C GLU A 153 -27.43 1.18 -10.35
N ALA A 154 -27.61 -0.13 -10.19
CA ALA A 154 -27.09 -1.15 -11.09
C ALA A 154 -28.18 -2.19 -11.34
N GLU A 155 -28.08 -2.85 -12.49
CA GLU A 155 -29.00 -3.91 -12.91
C GLU A 155 -28.32 -5.27 -12.76
N LEU A 156 -28.89 -6.16 -11.95
CA LEU A 156 -28.40 -7.52 -11.78
C LEU A 156 -28.64 -8.33 -13.06
N VAL A 157 -27.60 -9.00 -13.54
CA VAL A 157 -27.65 -9.91 -14.70
C VAL A 157 -27.72 -11.36 -14.22
N ASP A 158 -26.82 -11.74 -13.32
CA ASP A 158 -26.78 -13.07 -12.74
C ASP A 158 -26.23 -13.05 -11.30
N LEU A 159 -26.68 -14.00 -10.49
CA LEU A 159 -26.32 -14.12 -9.07
C LEU A 159 -26.00 -15.58 -8.74
N SER A 160 -24.90 -15.79 -8.00
CA SER A 160 -24.51 -17.06 -7.38
C SER A 160 -24.24 -16.86 -5.89
N ARG A 161 -23.84 -17.94 -5.19
CA ARG A 161 -23.39 -17.85 -3.78
C ARG A 161 -22.05 -17.14 -3.61
N GLU A 162 -21.16 -17.25 -4.60
CA GLU A 162 -19.79 -16.72 -4.55
C GLU A 162 -19.67 -15.33 -5.17
N GLY A 163 -20.64 -14.90 -5.98
CA GLY A 163 -20.54 -13.63 -6.66
C GLY A 163 -21.78 -13.25 -7.46
N MET A 164 -21.63 -12.18 -8.23
CA MET A 164 -22.68 -11.68 -9.11
C MET A 164 -22.11 -11.00 -10.35
N ARG A 165 -22.95 -10.89 -11.37
CA ARG A 165 -22.71 -10.03 -12.53
C ARG A 165 -23.80 -8.97 -12.60
N PHE A 166 -23.41 -7.73 -12.82
CA PHE A 166 -24.34 -6.61 -12.97
C PHE A 166 -23.89 -5.63 -14.04
N LYS A 167 -24.82 -4.79 -14.48
CA LYS A 167 -24.58 -3.68 -15.40
C LYS A 167 -24.65 -2.35 -14.64
N CYS A 168 -23.70 -1.46 -14.91
CA CYS A 168 -23.69 -0.09 -14.40
C CYS A 168 -23.19 0.89 -15.46
N GLU A 169 -23.56 2.16 -15.35
CA GLU A 169 -23.15 3.21 -16.31
C GLU A 169 -21.71 3.70 -16.06
N GLU A 170 -21.17 3.45 -14.87
CA GLU A 170 -19.85 3.93 -14.45
C GLU A 170 -18.77 2.85 -14.58
N LYS A 171 -17.55 3.28 -14.93
CA LYS A 171 -16.38 2.41 -14.96
C LYS A 171 -15.86 2.13 -13.54
N LEU A 172 -16.02 0.88 -13.09
CA LEU A 172 -15.41 0.40 -11.84
C LEU A 172 -13.98 -0.11 -12.06
N ARG A 173 -13.15 -0.08 -11.01
CA ARG A 173 -11.76 -0.59 -11.03
C ARG A 173 -11.72 -2.04 -10.55
N VAL A 174 -10.95 -2.89 -11.26
CA VAL A 174 -10.66 -4.26 -10.81
C VAL A 174 -9.92 -4.21 -9.48
N GLY A 175 -10.28 -5.08 -8.55
CA GLY A 175 -9.74 -5.15 -7.20
C GLY A 175 -10.43 -4.26 -6.16
N MET A 176 -11.24 -3.29 -6.60
CA MET A 176 -12.00 -2.42 -5.70
C MET A 176 -13.08 -3.20 -4.94
N LEU A 177 -13.36 -2.78 -3.70
CA LEU A 177 -14.48 -3.29 -2.90
C LEU A 177 -15.68 -2.37 -3.06
N VAL A 178 -16.85 -2.97 -3.30
CA VAL A 178 -18.13 -2.28 -3.37
C VAL A 178 -19.08 -2.86 -2.35
N LYS A 179 -19.83 -1.99 -1.67
CA LYS A 179 -20.98 -2.41 -0.87
C LYS A 179 -22.20 -2.51 -1.77
N ILE A 180 -22.99 -3.54 -1.55
CA ILE A 180 -24.19 -3.86 -2.30
C ILE A 180 -25.37 -3.88 -1.32
N SER A 181 -26.45 -3.21 -1.67
CA SER A 181 -27.70 -3.19 -0.93
C SER A 181 -28.86 -3.39 -1.90
N SER A 182 -29.56 -4.50 -1.72
CA SER A 182 -30.78 -4.86 -2.46
C SER A 182 -31.88 -5.26 -1.47
N SER A 183 -33.09 -5.52 -1.98
CA SER A 183 -34.20 -6.09 -1.21
C SER A 183 -33.92 -7.53 -0.77
N TYR A 184 -33.21 -8.30 -1.59
CA TYR A 184 -32.93 -9.73 -1.37
C TYR A 184 -31.51 -10.05 -0.88
N LEU A 185 -30.57 -9.11 -0.97
CA LEU A 185 -29.20 -9.31 -0.47
C LEU A 185 -28.57 -8.02 0.03
N LYS A 186 -27.64 -8.15 0.97
CA LYS A 186 -26.72 -7.10 1.40
C LYS A 186 -25.33 -7.71 1.46
N GLY A 187 -24.31 -7.03 0.95
CA GLY A 187 -22.98 -7.62 0.88
C GLY A 187 -21.87 -6.63 0.55
N VAL A 188 -20.63 -7.09 0.70
CA VAL A 188 -19.42 -6.47 0.18
C VAL A 188 -18.86 -7.39 -0.88
N ALA A 189 -18.58 -6.85 -2.06
CA ALA A 189 -18.03 -7.61 -3.17
C ALA A 189 -16.76 -6.96 -3.72
N LYS A 190 -15.80 -7.78 -4.12
CA LYS A 190 -14.58 -7.38 -4.82
C LYS A 190 -14.81 -7.46 -6.33
N ILE A 191 -14.51 -6.38 -7.04
CA ILE A 191 -14.60 -6.37 -8.50
C ILE A 191 -13.49 -7.23 -9.09
N LYS A 192 -13.86 -8.22 -9.91
CA LYS A 192 -12.91 -9.10 -10.61
C LYS A 192 -12.71 -8.66 -12.05
N ASN A 193 -13.80 -8.49 -12.79
CA ASN A 193 -13.76 -8.24 -14.24
C ASN A 193 -14.71 -7.10 -14.58
N VAL A 194 -14.32 -6.26 -15.55
CA VAL A 194 -15.15 -5.17 -16.06
C VAL A 194 -15.05 -5.17 -17.59
N HIS A 195 -16.18 -5.29 -18.27
CA HIS A 195 -16.28 -5.27 -19.73
C HIS A 195 -17.14 -4.09 -20.18
N LYS A 196 -16.65 -3.30 -21.14
CA LYS A 196 -17.42 -2.23 -21.77
C LYS A 196 -18.37 -2.84 -22.80
N ILE A 197 -19.64 -2.47 -22.75
CA ILE A 197 -20.69 -2.90 -23.66
C ILE A 197 -21.40 -1.65 -24.19
N TYR A 198 -21.72 -1.64 -25.48
CA TYR A 198 -22.58 -0.63 -26.06
C TYR A 198 -24.01 -1.18 -26.09
N PHE A 199 -24.93 -0.52 -25.38
CA PHE A 199 -26.32 -0.94 -25.29
C PHE A 199 -27.23 0.28 -25.43
N GLN A 200 -28.18 0.24 -26.38
CA GLN A 200 -29.13 1.34 -26.64
C GLN A 200 -28.46 2.73 -26.79
N ASN A 201 -27.40 2.81 -27.60
CA ASN A 201 -26.62 4.04 -27.81
C ASN A 201 -25.94 4.64 -26.55
N ARG A 202 -25.87 3.88 -25.45
CA ARG A 202 -25.16 4.25 -24.23
C ARG A 202 -24.01 3.29 -23.94
N THR A 203 -22.96 3.82 -23.32
CA THR A 203 -21.85 3.01 -22.81
C THR A 203 -22.27 2.45 -21.45
N VAL A 204 -22.32 1.13 -21.33
CA VAL A 204 -22.62 0.42 -20.07
C VAL A 204 -21.48 -0.54 -19.77
N TYR A 205 -21.19 -0.76 -18.49
CA TYR A 205 -20.16 -1.69 -18.05
C TYR A 205 -20.81 -2.94 -17.45
N SER A 206 -20.46 -4.11 -17.98
CA SER A 206 -20.76 -5.39 -17.36
C SER A 206 -19.64 -5.75 -16.38
N VAL A 207 -20.00 -5.83 -15.11
CA VAL A 207 -19.08 -6.03 -14.00
C VAL A 207 -19.32 -7.39 -13.37
N GLY A 208 -18.25 -8.19 -13.25
CA GLY A 208 -18.23 -9.41 -12.45
C GLY A 208 -17.60 -9.13 -11.09
N ALA A 209 -18.33 -9.44 -10.02
CA ALA A 209 -17.90 -9.23 -8.64
C ALA A 209 -17.98 -10.53 -7.83
N GLU A 210 -16.98 -10.75 -6.99
CA GLU A 210 -16.89 -11.87 -6.03
C GLU A 210 -17.27 -11.37 -4.64
N PHE A 211 -18.13 -12.09 -3.91
CA PHE A 211 -18.51 -11.72 -2.56
C PHE A 211 -17.35 -11.91 -1.58
N VAL A 212 -17.06 -10.86 -0.83
CA VAL A 212 -16.21 -10.94 0.37
C VAL A 212 -17.09 -11.31 1.56
N SER A 213 -18.23 -10.63 1.71
CA SER A 213 -19.26 -10.92 2.71
C SER A 213 -20.64 -10.71 2.10
N VAL A 214 -21.61 -11.59 2.35
CA VAL A 214 -22.99 -11.39 1.88
C VAL A 214 -24.00 -12.06 2.81
N THR A 215 -25.13 -11.39 3.00
CA THR A 215 -26.32 -11.91 3.70
C THR A 215 -27.49 -11.87 2.72
N PHE A 216 -28.18 -13.00 2.57
CA PHE A 216 -29.39 -13.11 1.76
C PHE A 216 -30.63 -13.03 2.65
N LYS A 217 -31.66 -12.28 2.23
CA LYS A 217 -32.86 -12.03 3.05
C LYS A 217 -33.87 -13.20 3.02
N GLU A 218 -33.65 -14.21 2.17
CA GLU A 218 -34.52 -15.39 2.04
C GLU A 218 -33.69 -16.69 2.00
N PRO A 219 -33.80 -17.59 2.99
CA PRO A 219 -33.23 -18.94 2.90
C PRO A 219 -34.19 -19.97 2.29
N LYS A 220 -35.49 -19.65 2.12
CA LYS A 220 -36.51 -20.59 1.62
C LYS A 220 -36.83 -20.32 0.15
N GLY A 221 -36.32 -21.20 -0.72
CA GLY A 221 -36.70 -21.27 -2.14
C GLY A 221 -35.60 -20.87 -3.11
N GLY A 222 -34.69 -21.81 -3.41
CA GLY A 222 -33.83 -21.77 -4.60
C GLY A 222 -32.37 -22.18 -4.40
N PHE A 223 -31.82 -22.02 -3.19
CA PHE A 223 -30.42 -22.37 -2.93
C PHE A 223 -30.24 -23.63 -2.10
N TYR A 224 -31.16 -23.95 -1.20
CA TYR A 224 -31.12 -25.18 -0.41
C TYR A 224 -32.17 -26.14 -0.97
N SER A 225 -31.75 -27.09 -1.81
CA SER A 225 -32.50 -28.34 -1.89
C SER A 225 -32.22 -29.03 -0.56
N ALA A 226 -33.22 -29.08 0.31
CA ALA A 226 -33.19 -29.98 1.45
C ALA A 226 -33.14 -31.40 0.90
N THR A 227 -32.07 -32.14 1.18
CA THR A 227 -32.18 -33.59 1.25
C THR A 227 -32.51 -33.92 2.71
N ALA A 228 -33.61 -34.64 2.86
CA ALA A 228 -34.16 -35.15 4.12
C ALA A 228 -33.16 -36.06 4.85
#